data_AF-A0A520LKW8-F1
#
_entry.id   AF-A0A520LKW8-F1
#
_cell.length_a   1.000
_cell.length_b   1.000
_cell.length_c   1.000
_cell.angle_alpha   90.00
_cell.angle_beta   90.00
_cell.angle_gamma   90.00
#
_symmetry.space_group_name_H-M   'P 1'
#
loop_
_entity.id
_entity.type
_entity.pdbx_description
1 polymer ?
#
loop_
_entity_poly.entity_id
_entity_poly.type
_entity_poly.pdbx_seq_one_letter_code
_entity_poly.pdbx_strand_id
1 'polypeptide(L)'
;MQIKTTFLLFFCVFTIACTASTADKKADWEKDNEAYYKEDFDKTDIGYWDIKACKRTSDGAGTLMATTGYLLDQSGKLREAGDEDGADDLFTASEKLSAIAANLAVTFTAFCK
;
A
#
# COMPACT_ATOMS: atom_id res chain seq x y z
N MET A 1 19.79 36.46 -13.45
CA MET A 1 18.66 35.51 -13.47
C MET A 1 18.72 34.70 -14.76
N GLN A 2 19.44 33.57 -14.80
CA GLN A 2 19.46 32.63 -15.95
C GLN A 2 19.65 31.15 -15.52
N ILE A 3 19.91 30.87 -14.24
CA ILE A 3 20.26 29.52 -13.75
C ILE A 3 19.00 28.73 -13.30
N LYS A 4 17.92 29.42 -12.91
CA LYS A 4 16.70 28.79 -12.37
C LYS A 4 15.82 28.14 -13.44
N THR A 5 15.84 28.62 -14.68
CA THR A 5 15.00 28.12 -15.78
C THR A 5 15.58 26.85 -16.43
N THR A 6 16.90 26.68 -16.45
CA THR A 6 17.56 25.52 -17.07
C THR A 6 17.40 24.25 -16.23
N PHE A 7 17.37 24.36 -14.89
CA PHE A 7 17.12 23.22 -14.00
C PHE A 7 15.70 22.68 -14.09
N LEU A 8 14.72 23.55 -14.31
CA LEU A 8 13.30 23.17 -14.47
C LEU A 8 13.05 22.40 -15.77
N LEU A 9 13.75 22.76 -16.85
CA LEU A 9 13.62 22.04 -18.13
C LEU A 9 14.30 20.67 -18.09
N PHE A 10 15.38 20.49 -17.32
CA PHE A 10 16.07 19.20 -17.24
C PHE A 10 15.27 18.13 -16.47
N PHE A 11 14.46 18.53 -15.47
CA PHE A 11 13.57 17.62 -14.75
C PHE A 11 12.37 17.14 -15.59
N CYS A 12 11.87 17.94 -16.53
CA CYS A 12 10.75 17.53 -17.39
C CYS A 12 11.13 16.42 -18.38
N VAL A 13 12.37 16.37 -18.88
CA VAL A 13 12.77 15.35 -19.87
C VAL A 13 13.05 13.99 -19.22
N PHE A 14 13.50 13.96 -17.96
CA PHE A 14 13.80 12.71 -17.25
C PHE A 14 12.55 11.93 -16.82
N THR A 15 11.39 12.59 -16.69
CA THR A 15 10.15 11.91 -16.30
C THR A 15 9.47 11.16 -17.45
N ILE A 16 9.66 11.59 -18.71
CA ILE A 16 8.99 10.97 -19.87
C ILE A 16 9.71 9.68 -20.32
N ALA A 17 11.01 9.53 -20.04
CA ALA A 17 11.77 8.35 -20.46
C ALA A 17 11.54 7.11 -19.56
N CYS A 18 10.94 7.25 -18.38
CA CYS A 18 10.73 6.13 -17.45
C CYS A 18 9.35 5.48 -17.52
N THR A 19 8.40 6.00 -18.30
CA THR A 19 7.06 5.39 -18.41
C THR A 19 6.94 4.40 -19.57
N ALA A 20 7.84 4.45 -20.56
CA ALA A 20 7.76 3.58 -21.74
C ALA A 20 8.11 2.11 -21.46
N SER A 21 8.96 1.80 -20.48
CA SER A 21 9.40 0.42 -20.21
C SER A 21 8.48 -0.39 -19.30
N THR A 22 7.40 0.20 -18.79
CA THR A 22 6.41 -0.51 -17.95
C THR A 22 5.15 -0.92 -18.71
N ALA A 23 4.91 -0.36 -19.90
CA ALA A 23 3.75 -0.70 -20.72
C ALA A 23 3.89 -2.10 -21.36
N ASP A 24 5.09 -2.44 -21.85
CA ASP A 24 5.32 -3.71 -22.55
C ASP A 24 5.28 -4.92 -21.62
N LYS A 25 5.82 -4.79 -20.40
CA LYS A 25 5.70 -5.85 -19.40
C LYS A 25 4.29 -6.01 -18.86
N LYS A 26 3.47 -4.95 -18.90
CA LYS A 26 2.09 -4.99 -18.39
C LYS A 26 1.16 -5.78 -19.30
N ALA A 27 1.37 -5.72 -20.61
CA ALA A 27 0.53 -6.43 -21.59
C ALA A 27 0.79 -7.95 -21.61
N ASP A 28 2.00 -8.39 -21.30
CA ASP A 28 2.38 -9.82 -21.34
C ASP A 28 1.85 -10.60 -20.12
N TRP A 29 1.92 -10.03 -18.89
CA TRP A 29 1.35 -10.71 -17.70
C TRP A 29 -0.19 -10.76 -17.72
N GLU A 30 -0.86 -9.82 -18.39
CA GLU A 30 -2.33 -9.74 -18.41
C GLU A 30 -2.93 -10.81 -19.33
N LYS A 31 -2.24 -11.16 -20.42
CA LYS A 31 -2.68 -12.15 -21.42
C LYS A 31 -2.49 -13.59 -20.95
N ASP A 32 -1.43 -13.86 -20.20
CA ASP A 32 -1.10 -15.22 -19.73
C ASP A 32 -1.96 -15.66 -18.52
N ASN A 33 -2.61 -14.70 -17.84
CA ASN A 33 -3.46 -14.96 -16.68
C ASN A 33 -4.96 -14.89 -16.97
N GLU A 34 -5.39 -14.50 -18.18
CA GLU A 34 -6.82 -14.40 -18.53
C GLU A 34 -7.54 -15.77 -18.46
N ALA A 35 -6.80 -16.86 -18.69
CA ALA A 35 -7.29 -18.23 -18.53
C ALA A 35 -7.43 -18.63 -17.05
N TYR A 36 -6.51 -18.20 -16.17
CA TYR A 36 -6.57 -18.46 -14.73
C TYR A 36 -7.79 -17.80 -14.08
N TYR A 37 -8.17 -16.60 -14.54
CA TYR A 37 -9.36 -15.90 -14.03
C TYR A 37 -10.70 -16.39 -14.59
N LYS A 38 -10.72 -17.24 -15.63
CA LYS A 38 -11.97 -17.71 -16.26
C LYS A 38 -12.46 -19.06 -15.73
N GLU A 39 -11.58 -19.88 -15.14
CA GLU A 39 -11.97 -21.20 -14.62
C GLU A 39 -12.53 -21.19 -13.17
N ASP A 40 -12.21 -20.19 -12.35
CA ASP A 40 -12.67 -20.14 -10.94
C ASP A 40 -14.06 -19.49 -10.73
N PHE A 41 -14.76 -19.11 -11.80
CA PHE A 41 -16.08 -18.47 -11.69
C PHE A 41 -17.25 -19.45 -11.72
N ASP A 42 -17.03 -20.76 -11.93
CA ASP A 42 -18.12 -21.73 -11.97
C ASP A 42 -18.24 -22.52 -10.66
N LYS A 43 -19.00 -21.92 -9.74
CA LYS A 43 -19.76 -22.56 -8.64
C LYS A 43 -18.97 -23.04 -7.41
N THR A 44 -18.67 -22.15 -6.46
CA THR A 44 -18.63 -22.59 -5.04
C THR A 44 -18.78 -21.57 -3.91
N ASP A 45 -18.92 -20.26 -4.09
CA ASP A 45 -19.01 -19.42 -2.87
C ASP A 45 -19.75 -18.09 -3.03
N ILE A 46 -21.08 -18.17 -2.90
CA ILE A 46 -21.99 -17.02 -2.87
C ILE A 46 -21.65 -16.19 -1.63
N GLY A 47 -20.89 -15.11 -1.79
CA GLY A 47 -20.61 -14.14 -0.71
C GLY A 47 -19.12 -13.83 -0.47
N TYR A 48 -18.20 -14.59 -1.06
CA TYR A 48 -16.77 -14.30 -0.96
C TYR A 48 -16.35 -13.23 -1.97
N TRP A 49 -15.33 -12.47 -1.62
CA TRP A 49 -14.76 -11.43 -2.48
C TRP A 49 -13.85 -12.04 -3.54
N ASP A 50 -13.73 -11.35 -4.68
CA ASP A 50 -12.79 -11.75 -5.71
C ASP A 50 -11.33 -11.62 -5.22
N ILE A 51 -10.43 -12.39 -5.83
CA ILE A 51 -9.00 -12.45 -5.47
C ILE A 51 -8.34 -11.06 -5.45
N LYS A 52 -8.73 -10.13 -6.35
CA LYS A 52 -8.14 -8.78 -6.39
C LYS A 52 -8.63 -7.93 -5.22
N ALA A 53 -9.89 -8.05 -4.81
CA ALA A 53 -10.41 -7.43 -3.59
C ALA A 53 -9.74 -8.00 -2.33
N CYS A 54 -9.54 -9.32 -2.27
CA CYS A 54 -8.83 -9.97 -1.18
C CYS A 54 -7.38 -9.53 -1.05
N LYS A 55 -6.65 -9.51 -2.17
CA LYS A 55 -5.25 -9.03 -2.20
C LYS A 55 -5.14 -7.58 -1.73
N ARG A 56 -6.03 -6.68 -2.19
CA ARG A 56 -6.04 -5.28 -1.74
C ARG A 56 -6.29 -5.17 -0.23
N THR A 57 -7.15 -6.01 0.32
CA THR A 57 -7.46 -6.03 1.75
C THR A 57 -6.25 -6.49 2.57
N SER A 58 -5.59 -7.59 2.15
CA SER A 58 -4.38 -8.08 2.82
C SER A 58 -3.21 -7.10 2.70
N ASP A 59 -2.99 -6.52 1.52
CA ASP A 59 -1.94 -5.51 1.31
C ASP A 59 -2.18 -4.26 2.16
N GLY A 60 -3.45 -3.83 2.27
CA GLY A 60 -3.87 -2.72 3.13
C GLY A 60 -3.58 -2.99 4.61
N ALA A 61 -3.95 -4.18 5.10
CA ALA A 61 -3.65 -4.60 6.47
C ALA A 61 -2.14 -4.62 6.74
N GLY A 62 -1.35 -5.19 5.83
CA GLY A 62 0.11 -5.22 5.94
C GLY A 62 0.73 -3.81 5.95
N THR A 63 0.25 -2.91 5.09
CA THR A 63 0.75 -1.53 5.00
C THR A 63 0.46 -0.74 6.27
N LEU A 64 -0.75 -0.87 6.82
CA LEU A 64 -1.12 -0.22 8.09
C LEU A 64 -0.30 -0.76 9.25
N MET A 65 -0.01 -2.06 9.30
CA MET A 65 0.87 -2.65 10.31
C MET A 65 2.32 -2.19 10.20
N ALA A 66 2.87 -2.12 8.99
CA ALA A 66 4.20 -1.56 8.78
C ALA A 66 4.27 -0.10 9.25
N THR A 67 3.24 0.68 8.95
CA THR A 67 3.14 2.08 9.40
C THR A 67 2.99 2.20 10.91
N THR A 68 2.20 1.32 11.54
CA THR A 68 2.06 1.20 13.00
C THR A 68 3.43 1.02 13.66
N GLY A 69 4.24 0.08 13.16
CA GLY A 69 5.60 -0.17 13.65
C GLY A 69 6.52 1.05 13.49
N TYR A 70 6.47 1.74 12.35
CA TYR A 70 7.21 2.98 12.13
C TYR A 70 6.83 4.08 13.13
N LEU A 71 5.53 4.30 13.37
CA LEU A 71 5.07 5.33 14.30
C LEU A 71 5.45 5.00 15.75
N LEU A 72 5.44 3.72 16.13
CA LEU A 72 5.90 3.26 17.45
C LEU A 72 7.40 3.53 17.66
N ASP A 73 8.23 3.24 16.66
CA ASP A 73 9.66 3.53 16.68
C ASP A 73 9.93 5.04 16.81
N GLN A 74 9.19 5.87 16.06
CA GLN A 74 9.32 7.31 16.12
C GLN A 74 8.79 7.89 17.45
N SER A 75 7.70 7.36 18.00
CA SER A 75 7.21 7.70 19.34
C SER A 75 8.26 7.42 20.41
N GLY A 76 8.92 6.26 20.35
CA GLY A 76 10.02 5.90 21.26
C GLY A 76 11.17 6.91 21.20
N LYS A 77 11.59 7.31 19.99
CA LYS A 77 12.65 8.33 19.80
C LYS A 77 12.28 9.70 20.35
N LEU A 78 11.02 10.12 20.23
CA LEU A 78 10.55 11.39 20.80
C LEU A 78 10.56 11.34 22.33
N ARG A 79 10.14 10.22 22.91
CA ARG A 79 10.20 9.98 24.35
C ARG A 79 11.64 10.09 24.87
N GLU A 80 12.57 9.42 24.19
CA GLU A 80 14.01 9.47 24.53
C GLU A 80 14.59 10.89 24.41
N ALA A 81 14.04 11.73 23.53
CA ALA A 81 14.40 13.12 23.36
C ALA A 81 13.71 14.08 24.37
N GLY A 82 12.79 13.58 25.20
CA GLY A 82 12.04 14.37 26.18
C GLY A 82 10.81 15.11 25.61
N ASP A 83 10.39 14.78 24.38
CA ASP A 83 9.17 15.30 23.77
C ASP A 83 8.00 14.34 24.02
N GLU A 84 7.43 14.43 25.22
CA GLU A 84 6.35 13.53 25.69
C GLU A 84 5.05 13.73 24.87
N ASP A 85 4.65 14.98 24.61
CA ASP A 85 3.42 15.27 23.86
C ASP A 85 3.51 14.72 22.42
N GLY A 86 4.64 14.93 21.75
CA GLY A 86 4.88 14.37 20.41
C GLY A 86 4.95 12.83 20.42
N ALA A 87 5.53 12.24 21.46
CA ALA A 87 5.57 10.79 21.62
C ALA A 87 4.16 10.20 21.78
N ASP A 88 3.31 10.83 22.61
CA ASP A 88 1.93 10.40 22.86
C ASP A 88 1.03 10.54 21.62
N ASP A 89 1.23 11.60 20.84
CA ASP A 89 0.54 11.79 19.56
C ASP A 89 0.85 10.66 18.57
N LEU A 90 2.14 10.33 18.40
CA LEU A 90 2.57 9.25 17.50
C LEU A 90 2.15 7.87 18.02
N PHE A 91 2.17 7.65 19.33
CA PHE A 91 1.68 6.42 19.94
C PHE A 91 0.18 6.23 19.68
N THR A 92 -0.62 7.27 19.92
CA THR A 92 -2.06 7.27 19.66
C THR A 92 -2.37 7.02 18.18
N ALA A 93 -1.59 7.61 17.27
CA ALA A 93 -1.73 7.35 15.84
C ALA A 93 -1.41 5.89 15.51
N SER A 94 -0.35 5.33 16.10
CA SER A 94 0.03 3.93 15.95
C SER A 94 -1.08 2.98 16.42
N GLU A 95 -1.66 3.21 17.60
CA GLU A 95 -2.77 2.41 18.12
C GLU A 95 -3.99 2.41 17.19
N LYS A 96 -4.35 3.58 16.65
CA LYS A 96 -5.47 3.71 15.71
C LYS A 96 -5.21 2.94 14.41
N LEU A 97 -4.01 3.04 13.84
CA LEU A 97 -3.65 2.27 12.64
C LEU A 97 -3.65 0.77 12.93
N SER A 98 -3.16 0.36 14.10
CA SER A 98 -3.16 -1.02 14.54
C SER A 98 -4.59 -1.60 14.56
N ALA A 99 -5.53 -0.87 15.17
CA ALA A 99 -6.94 -1.26 15.22
C ALA A 99 -7.57 -1.37 13.83
N ILE A 100 -7.27 -0.44 12.91
CA ILE A 100 -7.78 -0.49 11.54
C ILE A 100 -7.23 -1.72 10.81
N ALA A 101 -5.93 -1.99 10.93
CA ALA A 101 -5.35 -3.16 10.26
C ALA A 101 -5.90 -4.48 10.81
N ALA A 102 -6.13 -4.56 12.13
CA ALA A 102 -6.79 -5.71 12.74
C ALA A 102 -8.20 -5.92 12.17
N ASN A 103 -8.98 -4.85 11.98
CA ASN A 103 -10.30 -4.93 11.36
C ASN A 103 -10.23 -5.37 9.89
N LEU A 104 -9.21 -4.95 9.13
CA LEU A 104 -9.00 -5.44 7.76
C LEU A 104 -8.59 -6.91 7.73
N ALA A 105 -7.78 -7.37 8.69
CA ALA A 105 -7.44 -8.79 8.81
C ALA A 105 -8.69 -9.65 9.10
N VAL A 106 -9.56 -9.19 10.00
CA VAL A 106 -10.86 -9.84 10.26
C VAL A 106 -11.74 -9.85 9.01
N THR A 107 -11.78 -8.73 8.27
CA THR A 107 -12.51 -8.63 7.00
C THR A 107 -11.97 -9.63 5.97
N PHE A 108 -10.65 -9.77 5.85
CA PHE A 108 -10.03 -10.76 4.99
C PHE A 108 -10.47 -12.18 5.37
N THR A 109 -10.39 -12.56 6.66
CA THR A 109 -10.83 -13.88 7.11
C THR A 109 -12.31 -14.16 6.85
N ALA A 110 -13.17 -13.13 6.92
CA ALA A 110 -14.60 -13.28 6.71
C ALA A 110 -14.98 -13.44 5.23
N PHE A 111 -14.28 -12.75 4.32
CA PHE A 111 -14.68 -12.62 2.92
C PHE A 111 -13.70 -13.23 1.92
N CYS A 112 -12.55 -13.73 2.35
CA CYS A 112 -11.52 -14.31 1.49
C CYS A 112 -11.22 -15.76 1.93
N LYS A 113 -11.12 -16.66 0.95
CA LYS A 113 -10.83 -18.09 1.12
C LYS A 113 -9.63 -18.51 0.30
#